data_AF-A0A3M1DBJ5-F1
#
_entry.id   AF-A0A3M1DBJ5-F1
#
_cell.length_a   1.000
_cell.length_b   1.000
_cell.length_c   1.000
_cell.angle_alpha   90.00
_cell.angle_beta   90.00
_cell.angle_gamma   90.00
#
_symmetry.space_group_name_H-M   'P 1'
#
loop_
_entity.id
_entity.type
_entity.pdbx_description
1 polymer ?
#
loop_
_entity_poly.entity_id
_entity_poly.type
_entity_poly.pdbx_seq_one_letter_code
_entity_poly.pdbx_strand_id
1 'polypeptide(L)'
;MADAICRAIFMISPKKIRPGLRVHFGDARVRACVAVGLLAVFSASVFITGNITTEGHTTFAASTENSVTLCSVAQTELERLLSLRRAAEQATSAAELSDIALALARNNLTAFRYKPGESLPTETSTLPSEWEEIFGKITTSPQQTRPLSTTTDYSVGNRPVARPNVDTTRTMCISGPSVTLRESGAYRGCGPIGKLTISGADILVQNIQAQSVVIQNAQRVLVSDSTIANGSGSLVSIAESRDVTLENNELRDIVGIAINVYPQRVVGLAIRNNLISGVRRSGAGEVGSDPGGGIILGHSYQDSLPSVHPNLVVEGNRFERFDQYGDNMGAIHIKTNDVVVQNNFVDAAGAWIAVRHGRNAKIISNTMTQQTEGIRIMGDNHEVRDNQVPRIAIMAGNTTMDDFDGDPPYPVARNIQLSGNSVAPQVVCWGNCPLNPTFVVEDAL
;
A
#
# COMPACT_ATOMS: atom_id res chain seq x y z
N MET A 1 -0.28 27.75 -21.94
CA MET A 1 0.15 26.63 -21.07
C MET A 1 -1.02 25.70 -20.73
N ALA A 2 -2.14 26.20 -20.20
CA ALA A 2 -3.35 25.40 -19.95
C ALA A 2 -3.91 24.70 -21.22
N ASP A 3 -3.94 25.40 -22.36
CA ASP A 3 -4.43 24.85 -23.63
C ASP A 3 -3.57 23.70 -24.19
N ALA A 4 -2.25 23.73 -23.94
CA ALA A 4 -1.33 22.66 -24.30
C ALA A 4 -1.47 21.42 -23.40
N ILE A 5 -1.82 21.62 -22.12
CA ILE A 5 -2.07 20.55 -21.15
C ILE A 5 -3.40 19.85 -21.45
N CYS A 6 -4.47 20.60 -21.79
CA CYS A 6 -5.74 19.99 -22.17
C CYS A 6 -5.59 19.16 -23.46
N ARG A 7 -4.81 19.60 -24.46
CA ARG A 7 -4.51 18.78 -25.66
C ARG A 7 -3.72 17.50 -25.36
N ALA A 8 -2.78 17.53 -24.41
CA ALA A 8 -1.95 16.38 -24.06
C ALA A 8 -2.74 15.25 -23.37
N ILE A 9 -3.75 15.61 -22.56
CA ILE A 9 -4.58 14.64 -21.83
C ILE A 9 -5.49 13.84 -22.78
N PHE A 10 -5.96 14.43 -23.87
CA PHE A 10 -6.83 13.76 -24.85
C PHE A 10 -6.10 12.91 -25.91
N MET A 11 -4.77 12.93 -25.94
CA MET A 11 -3.97 12.03 -26.81
C MET A 11 -3.60 10.69 -26.15
N ILE A 12 -4.03 10.47 -24.91
CA ILE A 12 -3.75 9.22 -24.19
C ILE A 12 -4.69 8.13 -24.72
N SER A 13 -4.11 7.13 -25.40
CA SER A 13 -4.82 5.94 -25.87
C SER A 13 -5.56 5.25 -24.71
N PRO A 14 -6.83 4.82 -24.89
CA PRO A 14 -7.65 4.24 -23.82
C PRO A 14 -7.05 2.96 -23.20
N LYS A 15 -6.05 2.33 -23.83
CA LYS A 15 -5.34 1.15 -23.28
C LYS A 15 -4.35 1.46 -22.15
N LYS A 16 -4.12 2.73 -21.77
CA LYS A 16 -3.03 3.13 -20.84
C LYS A 16 -3.46 3.92 -19.60
N ILE A 17 -4.74 3.96 -19.25
CA ILE A 17 -5.19 4.65 -18.03
C ILE A 17 -5.40 3.63 -16.90
N ARG A 18 -4.53 3.67 -15.88
CA ARG A 18 -4.63 2.82 -14.68
C ARG A 18 -5.60 3.44 -13.65
N PRO A 19 -6.36 2.65 -12.88
CA PRO A 19 -7.12 3.16 -11.75
C PRO A 19 -6.18 3.74 -10.69
N GLY A 20 -6.44 4.96 -10.22
CA GLY A 20 -5.71 5.55 -9.08
C GLY A 20 -4.71 6.68 -9.40
N LEU A 21 -4.62 7.16 -10.64
CA LEU A 21 -3.79 8.33 -10.97
C LEU A 21 -4.32 9.59 -10.25
N ARG A 22 -3.59 10.11 -9.26
CA ARG A 22 -3.83 11.42 -8.66
C ARG A 22 -2.85 12.43 -9.25
N VAL A 23 -3.37 13.36 -10.05
CA VAL A 23 -2.56 14.47 -10.58
C VAL A 23 -2.96 15.76 -9.86
N HIS A 24 -2.00 16.40 -9.20
CA HIS A 24 -2.21 17.68 -8.53
C HIS A 24 -2.00 18.82 -9.52
N PHE A 25 -3.07 19.57 -9.79
CA PHE A 25 -3.01 20.78 -10.60
C PHE A 25 -3.38 21.99 -9.74
N GLY A 26 -2.46 22.95 -9.64
CA GLY A 26 -2.70 24.19 -8.90
C GLY A 26 -3.77 25.09 -9.55
N ASP A 27 -3.94 24.96 -10.86
CA ASP A 27 -4.88 25.77 -11.64
C ASP A 27 -6.27 25.12 -11.69
N ALA A 28 -7.31 25.88 -11.35
CA ALA A 28 -8.70 25.43 -11.37
C ALA A 28 -9.18 25.05 -12.78
N ARG A 29 -8.66 25.69 -13.84
CA ARG A 29 -9.01 25.39 -15.24
C ARG A 29 -8.46 24.05 -15.69
N VAL A 30 -7.25 23.70 -15.25
CA VAL A 30 -6.63 22.40 -15.58
C VAL A 30 -7.35 21.26 -14.86
N ARG A 31 -7.78 21.47 -13.61
CA ARG A 31 -8.60 20.50 -12.86
C ARG A 31 -9.94 20.23 -13.55
N ALA A 32 -10.60 21.27 -14.05
CA ALA A 32 -11.85 21.13 -14.80
C ALA A 32 -11.66 20.35 -16.11
N CYS A 33 -10.61 20.67 -16.91
CA CYS A 33 -10.28 19.91 -18.13
C CYS A 33 -10.06 18.41 -17.85
N VAL A 34 -9.36 18.07 -16.78
CA VAL A 34 -9.04 16.67 -16.41
C VAL A 34 -10.29 15.92 -15.98
N ALA A 35 -11.15 16.55 -15.18
CA ALA A 35 -12.41 15.95 -14.75
C ALA A 35 -13.34 15.67 -15.95
N VAL A 36 -13.48 16.63 -16.88
CA VAL A 36 -14.27 16.46 -18.10
C VAL A 36 -13.69 15.38 -19.02
N GLY A 37 -12.36 15.33 -19.16
CA GLY A 37 -11.67 14.28 -19.92
C GLY A 37 -11.86 12.88 -19.35
N LEU A 38 -11.75 12.72 -18.03
CA LEU A 38 -11.98 11.43 -17.36
C LEU A 38 -13.44 10.98 -17.49
N LEU A 39 -14.41 11.89 -17.32
CA LEU A 39 -15.83 11.58 -17.46
C LEU A 39 -16.20 11.16 -18.89
N ALA A 40 -15.62 11.78 -19.92
CA ALA A 40 -15.84 11.41 -21.32
C ALA A 40 -15.26 10.04 -21.70
N VAL A 41 -14.12 9.65 -21.08
CA VAL A 41 -13.50 8.33 -21.29
C VAL A 41 -14.31 7.21 -20.64
N PHE A 42 -14.91 7.48 -19.46
CA PHE A 42 -15.74 6.50 -18.76
C PHE A 42 -17.05 6.20 -19.51
N SER A 43 -17.71 7.21 -20.10
CA SER A 43 -18.95 7.00 -20.88
C SER A 43 -18.72 6.26 -22.20
N ALA A 44 -17.56 6.44 -22.85
CA ALA A 44 -17.21 5.68 -24.06
C ALA A 44 -16.90 4.20 -23.78
N SER A 45 -16.40 3.88 -22.57
CA SER A 45 -15.98 2.51 -22.21
C SER A 45 -17.16 1.58 -21.88
N VAL A 46 -18.32 2.14 -21.51
CA VAL A 46 -19.54 1.36 -21.18
C VAL A 46 -20.27 0.85 -22.44
N PHE A 47 -19.98 1.39 -23.61
CA PHE A 47 -20.61 0.95 -24.87
C PHE A 47 -19.88 -0.21 -25.59
N ILE A 48 -18.70 -0.62 -25.12
CA ILE A 48 -17.90 -1.68 -25.76
C ILE A 48 -17.71 -2.85 -24.78
N THR A 49 -18.79 -3.58 -24.51
CA THR A 49 -18.71 -4.94 -23.95
C THR A 49 -19.54 -5.87 -24.82
N GLY A 50 -18.97 -6.29 -25.95
CA GLY A 50 -19.38 -7.47 -26.70
C GLY A 50 -18.27 -8.51 -26.60
N ASN A 51 -18.60 -9.72 -26.14
CA ASN A 51 -17.63 -10.80 -25.94
C ASN A 51 -16.99 -11.22 -27.27
N ILE A 52 -15.66 -11.17 -27.33
CA ILE A 52 -14.86 -11.80 -28.38
C ILE A 52 -14.14 -12.97 -27.72
N THR A 53 -14.55 -14.19 -28.05
CA THR A 53 -13.77 -15.41 -27.77
C THR A 53 -12.94 -15.75 -28.99
N THR A 54 -11.65 -16.01 -28.78
CA THR A 54 -10.72 -16.48 -29.80
C THR A 54 -11.05 -17.92 -30.18
N GLU A 55 -11.22 -18.14 -31.48
CA GLU A 55 -11.34 -19.41 -32.22
C GLU A 55 -12.74 -20.05 -32.29
N GLY A 56 -13.31 -20.05 -33.51
CA GLY A 56 -14.45 -20.87 -33.91
C GLY A 56 -15.64 -20.07 -34.45
N HIS A 57 -15.93 -20.20 -35.74
CA HIS A 57 -17.02 -19.55 -36.47
C HIS A 57 -18.40 -19.61 -35.77
N THR A 58 -19.04 -18.44 -35.63
CA THR A 58 -20.51 -18.35 -35.52
C THR A 58 -21.03 -17.19 -36.36
N THR A 59 -21.80 -17.51 -37.40
CA THR A 59 -22.63 -16.57 -38.16
C THR A 59 -23.88 -16.26 -37.34
N PHE A 60 -24.08 -15.00 -36.94
CA PHE A 60 -25.37 -14.52 -36.44
C PHE A 60 -26.05 -13.68 -37.52
N ALA A 61 -27.23 -14.12 -37.95
CA ALA A 61 -28.18 -13.30 -38.67
C ALA A 61 -28.96 -12.47 -37.64
N ALA A 62 -28.70 -11.16 -37.58
CA ALA A 62 -29.50 -10.21 -36.81
C ALA A 62 -30.27 -9.30 -37.79
N SER A 63 -31.57 -9.11 -37.54
CA SER A 63 -32.47 -8.31 -38.38
C SER A 63 -32.10 -6.83 -38.37
N THR A 64 -32.23 -6.19 -39.53
CA THR A 64 -31.74 -4.83 -39.83
C THR A 64 -32.49 -3.68 -39.14
N GLU A 65 -33.59 -3.95 -38.43
CA GLU A 65 -34.41 -2.89 -37.82
C GLU A 65 -33.89 -2.42 -36.45
N ASN A 66 -33.29 -3.29 -35.64
CA ASN A 66 -32.79 -2.89 -34.31
C ASN A 66 -31.42 -2.19 -34.35
N SER A 67 -30.63 -2.41 -35.41
CA SER A 67 -29.32 -1.77 -35.58
C SER A 67 -29.40 -0.30 -35.96
N VAL A 68 -30.49 0.14 -36.61
CA VAL A 68 -30.64 1.53 -37.06
C VAL A 68 -31.03 2.44 -35.89
N THR A 69 -31.87 1.97 -34.96
CA THR A 69 -32.32 2.76 -33.80
C THR A 69 -31.23 2.94 -32.73
N LEU A 70 -30.38 1.93 -32.54
CA LEU A 70 -29.22 2.03 -31.63
C LEU A 70 -28.14 2.99 -32.16
N CYS A 71 -27.93 3.02 -33.48
CA CYS A 71 -26.99 3.96 -34.10
C CYS A 71 -27.46 5.42 -34.01
N SER A 72 -28.76 5.70 -34.20
CA SER A 72 -29.26 7.08 -34.15
C SER A 72 -29.21 7.68 -32.74
N VAL A 73 -29.56 6.90 -31.71
CA VAL A 73 -29.49 7.34 -30.31
C VAL A 73 -28.04 7.58 -29.87
N ALA A 74 -27.11 6.69 -30.26
CA ALA A 74 -25.69 6.86 -29.97
C ALA A 74 -25.10 8.09 -30.69
N GLN A 75 -25.54 8.37 -31.91
CA GLN A 75 -25.07 9.52 -32.68
C GLN A 75 -25.59 10.85 -32.10
N THR A 76 -26.86 10.93 -31.69
CA THR A 76 -27.40 12.12 -31.03
C THR A 76 -26.70 12.41 -29.70
N GLU A 77 -26.43 11.38 -28.90
CA GLU A 77 -25.73 11.56 -27.62
C GLU A 77 -24.26 11.95 -27.83
N LEU A 78 -23.60 11.39 -28.85
CA LEU A 78 -22.24 11.79 -29.22
C LEU A 78 -22.19 13.27 -29.66
N GLU A 79 -23.11 13.72 -30.51
CA GLU A 79 -23.17 15.12 -30.95
C GLU A 79 -23.43 16.08 -29.78
N ARG A 80 -24.26 15.66 -28.81
CA ARG A 80 -24.55 16.42 -27.59
C ARG A 80 -23.34 16.49 -26.64
N LEU A 81 -22.60 15.40 -26.45
CA LEU A 81 -21.35 15.42 -25.67
C LEU A 81 -20.28 16.28 -26.35
N LEU A 82 -20.19 16.23 -27.68
CA LEU A 82 -19.29 17.09 -28.45
C LEU A 82 -19.68 18.57 -28.38
N SER A 83 -20.96 18.92 -28.24
CA SER A 83 -21.39 20.32 -28.07
C SER A 83 -21.04 20.85 -26.67
N LEU A 84 -21.25 20.05 -25.61
CA LEU A 84 -20.84 20.38 -24.24
C LEU A 84 -19.32 20.54 -24.12
N ARG A 85 -18.56 19.70 -24.83
CA ARG A 85 -17.11 19.85 -24.94
C ARG A 85 -16.72 21.19 -25.55
N ARG A 86 -17.32 21.56 -26.69
CA ARG A 86 -17.03 22.85 -27.33
C ARG A 86 -17.40 24.03 -26.43
N ALA A 87 -18.50 23.93 -25.68
CA ALA A 87 -18.89 24.94 -24.70
C ALA A 87 -17.86 25.06 -23.56
N ALA A 88 -17.31 23.93 -23.07
CA ALA A 88 -16.26 23.94 -22.05
C ALA A 88 -14.94 24.56 -22.56
N GLU A 89 -14.58 24.28 -23.81
CA GLU A 89 -13.40 24.87 -24.47
C GLU A 89 -13.56 26.39 -24.69
N GLN A 90 -14.79 26.89 -24.77
CA GLN A 90 -15.10 28.31 -24.99
C GLN A 90 -15.45 29.08 -23.70
N ALA A 91 -15.62 28.38 -22.57
CA ALA A 91 -15.96 29.02 -21.30
C ALA A 91 -14.86 29.98 -20.84
N THR A 92 -15.26 31.21 -20.51
CA THR A 92 -14.32 32.28 -20.10
C THR A 92 -14.28 32.47 -18.59
N SER A 93 -15.25 31.88 -17.87
CA SER A 93 -15.43 32.01 -16.43
C SER A 93 -15.57 30.67 -15.71
N ALA A 94 -15.32 30.67 -14.40
CA ALA A 94 -15.50 29.50 -13.55
C ALA A 94 -16.99 29.13 -13.35
N ALA A 95 -17.89 30.11 -13.44
CA ALA A 95 -19.34 29.89 -13.35
C ALA A 95 -19.84 29.08 -14.55
N GLU A 96 -19.45 29.46 -15.78
CA GLU A 96 -19.80 28.72 -17.00
C GLU A 96 -19.29 27.27 -16.97
N LEU A 97 -18.06 27.05 -16.48
CA LEU A 97 -17.51 25.70 -16.31
C LEU A 97 -18.27 24.88 -15.26
N SER A 98 -18.75 25.53 -14.19
CA SER A 98 -19.58 24.88 -13.17
C SER A 98 -20.93 24.45 -13.74
N ASP A 99 -21.57 25.30 -14.55
CA ASP A 99 -22.85 24.99 -15.19
C ASP A 99 -22.72 23.83 -16.20
N ILE A 100 -21.62 23.80 -16.96
CA ILE A 100 -21.31 22.70 -17.89
C ILE A 100 -21.04 21.39 -17.13
N ALA A 101 -20.29 21.44 -16.02
CA ALA A 101 -20.05 20.29 -15.17
C ALA A 101 -21.35 19.75 -14.54
N LEU A 102 -22.26 20.64 -14.14
CA LEU A 102 -23.57 20.28 -13.62
C LEU A 102 -24.45 19.64 -14.71
N ALA A 103 -24.42 20.15 -15.94
CA ALA A 103 -25.10 19.54 -17.09
C ALA A 103 -24.56 18.14 -17.40
N LEU A 104 -23.24 17.93 -17.33
CA LEU A 104 -22.61 16.61 -17.50
C LEU A 104 -22.97 15.64 -16.36
N ALA A 105 -23.04 16.12 -15.12
CA ALA A 105 -23.44 15.31 -13.97
C ALA A 105 -24.92 14.88 -14.07
N ARG A 106 -25.81 15.79 -14.48
CA ARG A 106 -27.23 15.47 -14.72
C ARG A 106 -27.40 14.38 -15.78
N ASN A 107 -26.65 14.44 -16.87
CA ASN A 107 -26.72 13.44 -17.96
C ASN A 107 -26.23 12.05 -17.54
N ASN A 108 -25.15 11.98 -16.75
CA ASN A 108 -24.67 10.69 -16.24
C ASN A 108 -25.69 10.06 -15.28
N LEU A 109 -26.41 10.86 -14.49
CA LEU A 109 -27.44 10.36 -13.59
C LEU A 109 -28.68 9.83 -14.32
N THR A 110 -29.06 10.40 -15.46
CA THR A 110 -30.14 9.87 -16.32
C THR A 110 -29.77 8.54 -16.97
N ALA A 111 -28.50 8.31 -17.32
CA ALA A 111 -28.04 7.06 -17.93
C ALA A 111 -28.08 5.84 -16.99
N PHE A 112 -28.06 6.05 -15.67
CA PHE A 112 -27.98 4.96 -14.69
C PHE A 112 -29.32 4.44 -14.14
N ARG A 113 -30.47 4.96 -14.59
CA ARG A 113 -31.77 4.67 -13.93
C ARG A 113 -32.92 4.14 -14.77
N TYR A 114 -32.75 3.83 -16.06
CA TYR A 114 -33.87 3.36 -16.88
C TYR A 114 -33.76 1.90 -17.28
N LYS A 115 -34.84 1.15 -17.03
CA LYS A 115 -35.03 -0.17 -17.66
C LYS A 115 -35.55 0.03 -19.09
N PRO A 116 -35.26 -0.90 -20.02
CA PRO A 116 -35.83 -0.84 -21.36
C PRO A 116 -37.36 -0.71 -21.31
N GLY A 117 -37.90 0.38 -21.87
CA GLY A 117 -39.35 0.64 -21.96
C GLY A 117 -39.89 1.79 -21.09
N GLU A 118 -39.06 2.41 -20.25
CA GLU A 118 -39.48 3.57 -19.44
C GLU A 118 -39.22 4.90 -20.18
N SER A 119 -40.17 5.83 -20.10
CA SER A 119 -40.04 7.19 -20.66
C SER A 119 -39.21 8.09 -19.74
N LEU A 120 -38.31 8.88 -20.34
CA LEU A 120 -37.44 9.83 -19.64
C LEU A 120 -38.25 10.93 -18.91
N PRO A 121 -37.75 11.45 -17.78
CA PRO A 121 -38.39 12.54 -17.06
C PRO A 121 -38.08 13.86 -17.76
N THR A 122 -39.06 14.76 -17.79
CA THR A 122 -38.91 16.09 -18.38
C THR A 122 -38.01 16.99 -17.52
N GLU A 123 -37.35 17.97 -18.16
CA GLU A 123 -36.24 18.80 -17.68
C GLU A 123 -36.47 19.63 -16.39
N THR A 124 -37.60 19.48 -15.69
CA THR A 124 -38.00 20.33 -14.56
C THR A 124 -37.90 19.68 -13.18
N SER A 125 -37.31 18.49 -13.04
CA SER A 125 -37.11 17.91 -11.70
C SER A 125 -35.98 18.61 -10.94
N THR A 126 -36.32 19.21 -9.81
CA THR A 126 -35.36 19.83 -8.88
C THR A 126 -34.52 18.77 -8.17
N LEU A 127 -33.26 19.09 -7.88
CA LEU A 127 -32.35 18.22 -7.13
C LEU A 127 -32.92 17.98 -5.71
N PRO A 128 -32.81 16.76 -5.16
CA PRO A 128 -33.15 16.53 -3.75
C PRO A 128 -32.28 17.42 -2.84
N SER A 129 -32.90 18.06 -1.85
CA SER A 129 -32.27 19.02 -0.92
C SER A 129 -31.02 18.48 -0.20
N GLU A 130 -30.95 17.17 -0.02
CA GLU A 130 -29.81 16.43 0.55
C GLU A 130 -28.51 16.65 -0.24
N TRP A 131 -28.60 16.90 -1.54
CA TRP A 131 -27.44 17.11 -2.41
C TRP A 131 -26.94 18.55 -2.41
N GLU A 132 -27.82 19.54 -2.22
CA GLU A 132 -27.40 20.93 -2.05
C GLU A 132 -26.52 21.10 -0.79
N GLU A 133 -26.79 20.31 0.26
CA GLU A 133 -25.99 20.28 1.48
C GLU A 133 -24.58 19.73 1.24
N ILE A 134 -24.44 18.70 0.40
CA ILE A 134 -23.15 18.09 0.06
C ILE A 134 -22.30 19.07 -0.76
N PHE A 135 -22.90 19.72 -1.76
CA PHE A 135 -22.18 20.69 -2.59
C PHE A 135 -21.86 21.99 -1.84
N GLY A 136 -22.72 22.43 -0.92
CA GLY A 136 -22.45 23.57 -0.03
C GLY A 136 -21.25 23.35 0.91
N LYS A 137 -21.03 22.10 1.37
CA LYS A 137 -19.87 21.74 2.22
C LYS A 137 -18.55 21.70 1.45
N ILE A 138 -18.59 21.37 0.15
CA ILE A 138 -17.40 21.34 -0.71
C ILE A 138 -16.92 22.76 -1.03
N THR A 139 -17.82 23.73 -1.14
CA THR A 139 -17.48 25.12 -1.50
C THR A 139 -17.08 26.01 -0.32
N THR A 140 -17.33 25.60 0.92
CA THR A 140 -17.16 26.46 2.12
C THR A 140 -16.12 25.98 3.14
N SER A 141 -15.50 24.81 2.97
CA SER A 141 -14.48 24.33 3.91
C SER A 141 -13.19 25.17 3.83
N PRO A 142 -12.77 25.89 4.89
CA PRO A 142 -11.52 26.62 4.89
C PRO A 142 -10.35 25.64 4.82
N GLN A 143 -9.42 25.88 3.90
CA GLN A 143 -8.20 25.09 3.75
C GLN A 143 -7.32 25.21 5.01
N GLN A 144 -7.24 24.16 5.83
CA GLN A 144 -6.07 23.96 6.69
C GLN A 144 -4.91 23.46 5.82
N THR A 145 -4.16 24.40 5.26
CA THR A 145 -2.80 24.13 4.74
C THR A 145 -1.88 23.88 5.94
N ARG A 146 -1.86 22.65 6.47
CA ARG A 146 -0.78 22.25 7.39
C ARG A 146 0.53 22.20 6.58
N PRO A 147 1.59 22.88 7.04
CA PRO A 147 2.86 22.87 6.32
C PRO A 147 3.39 21.44 6.25
N LEU A 148 3.83 21.04 5.05
CA LEU A 148 4.76 19.93 4.87
C LEU A 148 5.97 20.23 5.76
N SER A 149 6.11 19.48 6.85
CA SER A 149 7.27 19.52 7.72
C SER A 149 8.51 19.35 6.86
N THR A 150 9.26 20.43 6.68
CA THR A 150 10.61 20.39 6.12
C THR A 150 11.44 19.46 7.00
N THR A 151 11.88 18.36 6.39
CA THR A 151 12.98 17.46 6.79
C THR A 151 13.85 17.98 7.94
N THR A 152 13.46 17.70 9.17
CA THR A 152 14.44 17.56 10.26
C THR A 152 15.16 16.25 10.05
N ASP A 153 16.48 16.33 10.17
CA ASP A 153 17.51 15.30 10.03
C ASP A 153 17.30 14.16 11.04
N TYR A 154 16.26 13.35 10.84
CA TYR A 154 16.09 12.12 11.61
C TYR A 154 16.97 11.07 10.94
N SER A 155 18.15 10.85 11.52
CA SER A 155 18.92 9.63 11.25
C SER A 155 18.01 8.42 11.40
N VAL A 156 17.96 7.57 10.37
CA VAL A 156 17.13 6.36 10.34
C VAL A 156 17.28 5.56 11.64
N GLY A 157 16.15 5.32 12.32
CA GLY A 157 16.06 4.59 13.58
C GLY A 157 16.12 5.44 14.85
N ASN A 158 16.51 6.72 14.77
CA ASN A 158 16.75 7.55 15.96
C ASN A 158 15.55 8.33 16.44
N ARG A 159 14.43 8.37 15.71
CA ARG A 159 13.20 8.94 16.25
C ARG A 159 12.64 8.00 17.32
N PRO A 160 12.53 8.44 18.59
CA PRO A 160 11.84 7.67 19.62
C PRO A 160 10.38 7.44 19.21
N VAL A 161 9.91 6.21 19.38
CA VAL A 161 8.50 5.87 19.21
C VAL A 161 7.78 6.29 20.50
N ALA A 162 6.92 7.30 20.41
CA ALA A 162 6.21 7.82 21.58
C ALA A 162 5.28 6.74 22.17
N ARG A 163 5.36 6.56 23.50
CA ARG A 163 4.48 5.63 24.22
C ARG A 163 3.09 6.25 24.48
N PRO A 164 2.04 5.44 24.67
CA PRO A 164 0.73 5.93 25.09
C PRO A 164 0.81 6.71 26.39
N ASN A 165 0.09 7.83 26.48
CA ASN A 165 -0.10 8.59 27.71
C ASN A 165 -1.45 8.23 28.35
N VAL A 166 -1.48 7.14 29.11
CA VAL A 166 -2.71 6.62 29.74
C VAL A 166 -2.53 6.38 31.23
N ASP A 167 -3.62 6.51 31.98
CA ASP A 167 -3.67 6.10 33.38
C ASP A 167 -3.75 4.56 33.46
N THR A 168 -2.65 3.94 33.87
CA THR A 168 -2.55 2.48 34.00
C THR A 168 -3.23 1.95 35.27
N THR A 169 -3.64 2.82 36.20
CA THR A 169 -4.39 2.40 37.41
C THR A 169 -5.83 2.00 37.09
N ARG A 170 -6.35 2.45 35.94
CA ARG A 170 -7.70 2.14 35.46
C ARG A 170 -7.62 1.31 34.20
N THR A 171 -7.51 0.00 34.37
CA THR A 171 -7.50 -0.93 33.24
C THR A 171 -8.90 -1.47 32.96
N MET A 172 -9.35 -1.35 31.71
CA MET A 172 -10.62 -1.91 31.24
C MET A 172 -10.44 -3.35 30.76
N CYS A 173 -11.34 -4.25 31.18
CA CYS A 173 -11.40 -5.61 30.67
C CYS A 173 -12.00 -5.66 29.27
N ILE A 174 -11.39 -6.43 28.37
CA ILE A 174 -11.91 -6.70 27.03
C ILE A 174 -11.90 -8.20 26.71
N SER A 175 -12.94 -8.65 26.00
CA SER A 175 -13.12 -10.02 25.51
C SER A 175 -14.25 -10.05 24.49
N GLY A 176 -14.27 -11.05 23.61
CA GLY A 176 -15.39 -11.27 22.70
C GLY A 176 -14.94 -11.58 21.26
N PRO A 177 -15.88 -11.97 20.38
CA PRO A 177 -15.54 -12.36 19.02
C PRO A 177 -14.94 -11.20 18.20
N SER A 178 -15.31 -9.96 18.51
CA SER A 178 -14.78 -8.76 17.89
C SER A 178 -14.77 -7.61 18.90
N VAL A 179 -13.64 -6.94 19.06
CA VAL A 179 -13.44 -5.79 19.95
C VAL A 179 -12.90 -4.63 19.13
N THR A 180 -13.49 -3.44 19.27
CA THR A 180 -12.99 -2.22 18.65
C THR A 180 -12.67 -1.19 19.73
N LEU A 181 -11.42 -0.72 19.75
CA LEU A 181 -10.95 0.33 20.64
C LEU A 181 -10.82 1.63 19.84
N ARG A 182 -11.39 2.71 20.39
CA ARG A 182 -11.38 4.07 19.82
C ARG A 182 -10.94 5.13 20.81
N GLU A 183 -11.24 4.89 22.07
CA GLU A 183 -11.00 5.83 23.16
C GLU A 183 -9.62 5.59 23.76
N SER A 184 -9.03 6.66 24.28
CA SER A 184 -7.79 6.54 25.03
C SER A 184 -8.03 5.70 26.29
N GLY A 185 -7.09 4.82 26.61
CA GLY A 185 -7.18 4.01 27.81
C GLY A 185 -6.20 2.85 27.87
N ALA A 186 -6.13 2.24 29.05
CA ALA A 186 -5.44 0.98 29.26
C ALA A 186 -6.46 -0.17 29.24
N TYR A 187 -6.19 -1.19 28.43
CA TYR A 187 -7.06 -2.33 28.19
C TYR A 187 -6.30 -3.63 28.47
N ARG A 188 -6.98 -4.59 29.09
CA ARG A 188 -6.44 -5.93 29.35
C ARG A 188 -7.39 -7.03 28.89
N GLY A 189 -6.82 -8.14 28.44
CA GLY A 189 -7.60 -9.33 28.13
C GLY A 189 -8.22 -9.93 29.40
N CYS A 190 -9.52 -10.19 29.35
CA CYS A 190 -10.26 -10.92 30.39
C CYS A 190 -10.95 -12.18 29.83
N GLY A 191 -10.68 -12.50 28.57
CA GLY A 191 -11.16 -13.67 27.85
C GLY A 191 -10.61 -13.67 26.41
N PRO A 192 -10.92 -14.70 25.61
CA PRO A 192 -10.49 -14.77 24.23
C PRO A 192 -11.07 -13.63 23.40
N ILE A 193 -10.27 -13.13 22.47
CA ILE A 193 -10.65 -12.15 21.47
C ILE A 193 -10.53 -12.80 20.09
N GLY A 194 -11.57 -12.74 19.28
CA GLY A 194 -11.43 -13.11 17.86
C GLY A 194 -10.59 -12.07 17.15
N LYS A 195 -11.22 -10.96 16.77
CA LYS A 195 -10.56 -9.81 16.13
C LYS A 195 -10.50 -8.61 17.06
N LEU A 196 -9.31 -8.05 17.27
CA LEU A 196 -9.11 -6.74 17.90
C LEU A 196 -8.86 -5.68 16.83
N THR A 197 -9.61 -4.59 16.85
CA THR A 197 -9.35 -3.41 16.01
C THR A 197 -9.03 -2.22 16.90
N ILE A 198 -7.89 -1.57 16.65
CA ILE A 198 -7.43 -0.39 17.37
C ILE A 198 -7.42 0.78 16.40
N SER A 199 -8.14 1.83 16.74
CA SER A 199 -8.15 3.12 16.06
C SER A 199 -8.17 4.22 17.11
N GLY A 200 -7.70 5.43 16.82
CA GLY A 200 -7.61 6.49 17.84
C GLY A 200 -6.26 6.57 18.54
N ALA A 201 -6.18 7.32 19.64
CA ALA A 201 -4.91 7.73 20.23
C ALA A 201 -4.75 7.31 21.69
N ASP A 202 -3.50 7.12 22.12
CA ASP A 202 -3.14 6.79 23.51
C ASP A 202 -3.87 5.52 23.99
N ILE A 203 -3.54 4.39 23.36
CA ILE A 203 -4.15 3.10 23.65
C ILE A 203 -3.06 2.12 24.07
N LEU A 204 -3.19 1.60 25.28
CA LEU A 204 -2.38 0.51 25.80
C LEU A 204 -3.21 -0.76 25.84
N VAL A 205 -2.73 -1.83 25.20
CA VAL A 205 -3.36 -3.16 25.24
C VAL A 205 -2.35 -4.15 25.77
N GLN A 206 -2.74 -4.89 26.81
CA GLN A 206 -1.86 -5.86 27.46
C GLN A 206 -2.56 -7.18 27.76
N ASN A 207 -1.80 -8.28 27.84
CA ASN A 207 -2.28 -9.56 28.33
C ASN A 207 -3.55 -10.05 27.60
N ILE A 208 -3.61 -9.88 26.27
CA ILE A 208 -4.72 -10.40 25.47
C ILE A 208 -4.39 -11.75 24.85
N GLN A 209 -5.43 -12.52 24.56
CA GLN A 209 -5.38 -13.68 23.67
C GLN A 209 -6.26 -13.37 22.46
N ALA A 210 -5.65 -13.03 21.33
CA ALA A 210 -6.36 -12.62 20.12
C ALA A 210 -6.11 -13.58 18.94
N GLN A 211 -7.05 -13.69 18.01
CA GLN A 211 -6.78 -14.36 16.73
C GLN A 211 -6.18 -13.40 15.70
N SER A 212 -6.56 -12.12 15.76
CA SER A 212 -5.99 -11.08 14.91
C SER A 212 -6.07 -9.70 15.55
N VAL A 213 -5.14 -8.81 15.18
CA VAL A 213 -5.07 -7.42 15.61
C VAL A 213 -4.93 -6.53 14.38
N VAL A 214 -5.79 -5.53 14.25
CA VAL A 214 -5.71 -4.51 13.19
C VAL A 214 -5.51 -3.16 13.85
N ILE A 215 -4.41 -2.48 13.52
CA ILE A 215 -4.09 -1.13 14.00
C ILE A 215 -4.18 -0.19 12.80
N GLN A 216 -5.23 0.63 12.78
CA GLN A 216 -5.48 1.54 11.66
C GLN A 216 -5.97 2.90 12.14
N ASN A 217 -5.44 3.96 11.53
CA ASN A 217 -5.77 5.33 11.93
C ASN A 217 -5.55 5.54 13.44
N ALA A 218 -4.43 5.02 13.94
CA ALA A 218 -4.11 5.01 15.35
C ALA A 218 -2.84 5.80 15.66
N GLN A 219 -2.72 6.32 16.89
CA GLN A 219 -1.56 7.08 17.33
C GLN A 219 -1.13 6.71 18.76
N ARG A 220 0.18 6.57 19.02
CA ARG A 220 0.70 6.24 20.37
C ARG A 220 0.00 5.00 20.92
N VAL A 221 0.20 3.88 20.22
CA VAL A 221 -0.38 2.59 20.57
C VAL A 221 0.72 1.67 21.07
N LEU A 222 0.45 0.95 22.16
CA LEU A 222 1.31 -0.12 22.67
C LEU A 222 0.48 -1.39 22.81
N VAL A 223 0.85 -2.44 22.09
CA VAL A 223 0.35 -3.81 22.32
C VAL A 223 1.49 -4.62 22.90
N SER A 224 1.29 -5.15 24.11
CA SER A 224 2.35 -5.89 24.80
C SER A 224 1.87 -7.09 25.59
N ASP A 225 2.80 -7.99 25.91
CA ASP A 225 2.59 -9.14 26.78
C ASP A 225 1.38 -9.99 26.34
N SER A 226 1.18 -10.13 25.04
CA SER A 226 -0.04 -10.72 24.46
C SER A 226 0.27 -11.90 23.57
N THR A 227 -0.67 -12.84 23.48
CA THR A 227 -0.62 -13.96 22.54
C THR A 227 -1.57 -13.68 21.38
N ILE A 228 -1.06 -13.70 20.15
CA ILE A 228 -1.86 -13.55 18.93
C ILE A 228 -1.65 -14.82 18.10
N ALA A 229 -2.69 -15.63 17.90
CA ALA A 229 -2.51 -16.98 17.37
C ALA A 229 -3.71 -17.51 16.58
N ASN A 230 -3.47 -18.54 15.77
CA ASN A 230 -4.51 -19.27 15.03
C ASN A 230 -5.30 -18.41 14.02
N GLY A 231 -4.72 -17.32 13.53
CA GLY A 231 -5.28 -16.52 12.45
C GLY A 231 -4.77 -16.96 11.08
N SER A 232 -5.61 -16.80 10.06
CA SER A 232 -5.24 -16.93 8.65
C SER A 232 -5.05 -15.56 8.01
N GLY A 233 -4.09 -15.43 7.08
CA GLY A 233 -3.75 -14.15 6.47
C GLY A 233 -2.70 -13.42 7.30
N SER A 234 -2.97 -12.18 7.71
CA SER A 234 -2.09 -11.41 8.60
C SER A 234 -2.60 -11.46 10.04
N LEU A 235 -1.78 -11.90 11.01
CA LEU A 235 -2.18 -11.83 12.42
C LEU A 235 -2.24 -10.39 12.91
N VAL A 236 -1.25 -9.58 12.53
CA VAL A 236 -1.22 -8.15 12.84
C VAL A 236 -1.11 -7.35 11.55
N SER A 237 -2.04 -6.43 11.35
CA SER A 237 -2.00 -5.48 10.22
C SER A 237 -1.91 -4.05 10.74
N ILE A 238 -0.96 -3.27 10.22
CA ILE A 238 -0.71 -1.89 10.64
C ILE A 238 -0.76 -0.97 9.42
N ALA A 239 -1.67 0.00 9.43
CA ALA A 239 -1.81 0.98 8.35
C ALA A 239 -2.16 2.36 8.92
N GLU A 240 -1.79 3.42 8.20
CA GLU A 240 -2.22 4.80 8.51
C GLU A 240 -2.04 5.21 9.98
N SER A 241 -0.95 4.78 10.63
CA SER A 241 -0.79 4.90 12.07
C SER A 241 0.55 5.53 12.46
N ARG A 242 0.62 6.14 13.64
CA ARG A 242 1.80 6.85 14.11
C ARG A 242 2.20 6.40 15.51
N ASP A 243 3.50 6.25 15.75
CA ASP A 243 4.03 5.91 17.08
C ASP A 243 3.40 4.61 17.64
N VAL A 244 3.47 3.54 16.86
CA VAL A 244 2.93 2.21 17.24
C VAL A 244 4.07 1.34 17.76
N THR A 245 3.84 0.63 18.87
CA THR A 245 4.79 -0.35 19.42
C THR A 245 4.10 -1.69 19.62
N LEU A 246 4.72 -2.75 19.12
CA LEU A 246 4.41 -4.14 19.45
C LEU A 246 5.59 -4.69 20.22
N GLU A 247 5.44 -4.95 21.52
CA GLU A 247 6.55 -5.48 22.33
C GLU A 247 6.21 -6.67 23.21
N ASN A 248 7.12 -7.62 23.36
CA ASN A 248 6.97 -8.78 24.25
C ASN A 248 5.72 -9.65 23.92
N ASN A 249 5.33 -9.75 22.66
CA ASN A 249 4.19 -10.60 22.26
C ASN A 249 4.65 -11.97 21.76
N GLU A 250 3.76 -12.96 21.85
CA GLU A 250 3.89 -14.26 21.21
C GLU A 250 2.92 -14.34 20.02
N LEU A 251 3.46 -14.37 18.81
CA LEU A 251 2.73 -14.59 17.57
C LEU A 251 2.98 -16.02 17.12
N ARG A 252 1.97 -16.88 17.11
CA ARG A 252 2.15 -18.32 16.83
C ARG A 252 1.07 -18.95 15.96
N ASP A 253 1.40 -20.11 15.41
CA ASP A 253 0.49 -20.95 14.61
C ASP A 253 -0.14 -20.15 13.46
N ILE A 254 0.73 -19.49 12.70
CA ILE A 254 0.37 -18.50 11.70
C ILE A 254 0.23 -19.19 10.36
N VAL A 255 -0.87 -18.94 9.65
CA VAL A 255 -1.00 -19.30 8.23
C VAL A 255 -1.02 -18.02 7.41
N GLY A 256 0.14 -17.66 6.84
CA GLY A 256 0.33 -16.43 6.07
C GLY A 256 1.46 -15.55 6.61
N ILE A 257 1.09 -14.39 7.18
CA ILE A 257 2.01 -13.32 7.60
C ILE A 257 1.80 -13.04 9.10
N ALA A 258 2.87 -12.96 9.90
CA ALA A 258 2.72 -12.62 11.32
C ALA A 258 2.38 -11.12 11.49
N ILE A 259 3.20 -10.25 10.91
CA ILE A 259 3.02 -8.79 10.97
C ILE A 259 3.13 -8.21 9.57
N ASN A 260 2.11 -7.48 9.15
CA ASN A 260 2.03 -6.84 7.85
C ASN A 260 1.85 -5.32 7.99
N VAL A 261 2.76 -4.54 7.41
CA VAL A 261 2.81 -3.08 7.57
C VAL A 261 2.64 -2.40 6.22
N TYR A 262 1.67 -1.47 6.14
CA TYR A 262 1.38 -0.64 4.97
C TYR A 262 1.99 0.76 5.17
N PRO A 263 3.17 1.06 4.61
CA PRO A 263 4.04 2.12 5.11
C PRO A 263 3.70 3.52 4.62
N GLN A 264 2.83 3.69 3.60
CA GLN A 264 2.59 4.99 2.95
C GLN A 264 2.14 6.08 3.93
N ARG A 265 1.60 5.68 5.09
CA ARG A 265 1.13 6.56 6.16
C ARG A 265 1.47 6.03 7.55
N VAL A 266 2.44 5.13 7.66
CA VAL A 266 2.96 4.67 8.95
C VAL A 266 4.19 5.49 9.29
N VAL A 267 4.24 6.06 10.49
CA VAL A 267 5.40 6.85 10.93
C VAL A 267 5.74 6.52 12.39
N GLY A 268 6.96 6.05 12.63
CA GLY A 268 7.40 5.65 13.96
C GLY A 268 6.70 4.37 14.39
N LEU A 269 7.19 3.22 13.91
CA LEU A 269 6.73 1.91 14.35
C LEU A 269 7.91 1.14 14.93
N ALA A 270 7.69 0.51 16.08
CA ALA A 270 8.63 -0.40 16.70
C ALA A 270 8.02 -1.78 16.90
N ILE A 271 8.73 -2.81 16.48
CA ILE A 271 8.40 -4.22 16.70
C ILE A 271 9.55 -4.82 17.50
N ARG A 272 9.34 -5.01 18.81
CA ARG A 272 10.41 -5.34 19.76
C ARG A 272 10.18 -6.62 20.54
N ASN A 273 11.22 -7.43 20.72
CA ASN A 273 11.19 -8.55 21.69
C ASN A 273 10.00 -9.51 21.53
N ASN A 274 9.47 -9.66 20.31
CA ASN A 274 8.37 -10.58 20.06
C ASN A 274 8.93 -11.96 19.73
N LEU A 275 8.21 -13.00 20.13
CA LEU A 275 8.39 -14.36 19.64
C LEU A 275 7.45 -14.57 18.44
N ILE A 276 8.00 -14.84 17.27
CA ILE A 276 7.25 -15.14 16.05
C ILE A 276 7.56 -16.58 15.67
N SER A 277 6.57 -17.46 15.81
CA SER A 277 6.79 -18.90 15.72
C SER A 277 5.73 -19.61 14.88
N GLY A 278 6.08 -20.73 14.26
CA GLY A 278 5.07 -21.58 13.62
C GLY A 278 4.44 -20.93 12.40
N VAL A 279 5.20 -20.11 11.67
CA VAL A 279 4.75 -19.49 10.43
C VAL A 279 4.70 -20.53 9.32
N ARG A 280 3.51 -20.73 8.76
CA ARG A 280 3.27 -21.55 7.58
C ARG A 280 2.83 -20.67 6.43
N ARG A 281 3.31 -20.95 5.23
CA ARG A 281 2.86 -20.25 4.01
C ARG A 281 1.40 -20.58 3.71
N SER A 282 0.60 -19.58 3.36
CA SER A 282 -0.74 -19.80 2.81
C SER A 282 -0.66 -20.07 1.30
N GLY A 283 -1.11 -21.25 0.83
CA GLY A 283 -1.21 -21.58 -0.60
C GLY A 283 -0.05 -22.43 -1.17
N ALA A 284 -0.15 -22.78 -2.44
CA ALA A 284 0.69 -23.79 -3.11
C ALA A 284 2.15 -23.36 -3.42
N GLY A 285 2.58 -22.17 -2.99
CA GLY A 285 3.95 -21.70 -3.22
C GLY A 285 4.24 -21.33 -4.68
N GLU A 286 3.23 -20.91 -5.44
CA GLU A 286 3.40 -20.53 -6.84
C GLU A 286 4.37 -19.34 -6.99
N VAL A 287 5.16 -19.38 -8.07
CA VAL A 287 6.08 -18.30 -8.45
C VAL A 287 5.29 -16.99 -8.57
N GLY A 288 5.76 -15.93 -7.89
CA GLY A 288 5.08 -14.63 -7.84
C GLY A 288 4.11 -14.45 -6.67
N SER A 289 3.77 -15.50 -5.92
CA SER A 289 3.03 -15.34 -4.67
C SER A 289 3.92 -14.71 -3.59
N ASP A 290 3.34 -13.81 -2.78
CA ASP A 290 4.05 -13.23 -1.64
C ASP A 290 4.63 -14.34 -0.75
N PRO A 291 5.90 -14.22 -0.33
CA PRO A 291 6.48 -15.19 0.59
C PRO A 291 5.66 -15.14 1.88
N GLY A 292 5.22 -16.30 2.38
CA GLY A 292 4.80 -16.37 3.79
C GLY A 292 5.89 -15.70 4.64
N GLY A 293 5.49 -14.85 5.58
CA GLY A 293 6.40 -13.88 6.18
C GLY A 293 6.26 -13.79 7.69
N GLY A 294 7.38 -13.70 8.40
CA GLY A 294 7.36 -13.23 9.78
C GLY A 294 6.87 -11.79 9.81
N ILE A 295 7.69 -10.87 9.30
CA ILE A 295 7.36 -9.44 9.22
C ILE A 295 7.51 -8.96 7.78
N ILE A 296 6.48 -8.31 7.24
CA ILE A 296 6.51 -7.65 5.94
C ILE A 296 6.33 -6.14 6.13
N LEU A 297 7.27 -5.36 5.61
CA LEU A 297 7.33 -3.90 5.73
C LEU A 297 7.18 -3.26 4.33
N GLY A 298 5.94 -3.06 3.89
CA GLY A 298 5.60 -2.63 2.53
C GLY A 298 5.26 -3.78 1.58
N HIS A 299 4.69 -3.44 0.43
CA HIS A 299 4.14 -4.38 -0.55
C HIS A 299 4.71 -4.20 -1.95
N SER A 300 4.86 -2.95 -2.40
CA SER A 300 5.26 -2.65 -3.77
C SER A 300 6.31 -1.55 -3.84
N TYR A 301 6.82 -1.28 -5.03
CA TYR A 301 7.77 -0.17 -5.26
C TYR A 301 7.23 1.18 -4.75
N GLN A 302 5.90 1.38 -4.72
CA GLN A 302 5.30 2.65 -4.28
C GLN A 302 5.66 2.96 -2.82
N ASP A 303 5.93 1.92 -2.03
CA ASP A 303 6.33 2.01 -0.64
C ASP A 303 7.80 2.39 -0.45
N SER A 304 8.57 2.36 -1.54
CA SER A 304 9.97 2.75 -1.60
C SER A 304 10.19 4.13 -2.26
N LEU A 305 9.12 4.86 -2.60
CA LEU A 305 9.25 6.19 -3.19
C LEU A 305 10.04 7.13 -2.27
N PRO A 306 10.84 8.07 -2.82
CA PRO A 306 11.64 9.02 -2.03
C PRO A 306 10.84 9.95 -1.11
N SER A 307 9.50 9.92 -1.14
CA SER A 307 8.63 10.68 -0.23
C SER A 307 8.17 9.85 0.98
N VAL A 308 8.46 8.55 1.00
CA VAL A 308 8.01 7.61 2.03
C VAL A 308 9.18 7.33 2.97
N HIS A 309 9.09 7.86 4.19
CA HIS A 309 10.12 7.76 5.24
C HIS A 309 9.48 7.35 6.57
N PRO A 310 9.11 6.06 6.71
CA PRO A 310 8.27 5.61 7.82
C PRO A 310 9.03 5.49 9.16
N ASN A 311 10.37 5.41 9.14
CA ASN A 311 11.21 5.21 10.33
C ASN A 311 10.74 4.01 11.17
N LEU A 312 11.00 2.82 10.65
CA LEU A 312 10.56 1.55 11.21
C LEU A 312 11.71 0.87 11.95
N VAL A 313 11.43 0.27 13.11
CA VAL A 313 12.43 -0.47 13.90
C VAL A 313 11.92 -1.88 14.18
N VAL A 314 12.71 -2.88 13.84
CA VAL A 314 12.49 -4.30 14.15
C VAL A 314 13.67 -4.79 14.98
N GLU A 315 13.45 -5.00 16.27
CA GLU A 315 14.54 -5.17 17.23
C GLU A 315 14.31 -6.30 18.22
N GLY A 316 15.33 -7.13 18.49
CA GLY A 316 15.28 -8.10 19.60
C GLY A 316 14.25 -9.22 19.42
N ASN A 317 13.67 -9.40 18.23
CA ASN A 317 12.66 -10.43 17.99
C ASN A 317 13.30 -11.80 17.78
N ARG A 318 12.57 -12.85 18.13
CA ARG A 318 12.95 -14.24 17.91
C ARG A 318 12.02 -14.87 16.88
N PHE A 319 12.60 -15.46 15.85
CA PHE A 319 11.88 -16.17 14.79
C PHE A 319 12.23 -17.64 14.85
N GLU A 320 11.23 -18.52 14.96
CA GLU A 320 11.49 -19.96 15.06
C GLU A 320 10.39 -20.81 14.42
N ARG A 321 10.71 -22.08 14.12
CA ARG A 321 9.73 -23.08 13.67
C ARG A 321 8.91 -22.62 12.46
N PHE A 322 9.55 -21.97 11.49
CA PHE A 322 8.89 -21.68 10.21
C PHE A 322 8.76 -23.00 9.45
N ASP A 323 7.56 -23.25 8.93
CA ASP A 323 7.26 -24.45 8.17
C ASP A 323 7.63 -24.21 6.71
N GLN A 324 8.74 -24.82 6.29
CA GLN A 324 9.35 -24.58 5.00
C GLN A 324 8.48 -25.21 3.89
N TYR A 325 7.66 -24.38 3.23
CA TYR A 325 7.03 -24.75 1.97
C TYR A 325 7.41 -23.73 0.88
N GLY A 326 8.38 -24.10 0.06
CA GLY A 326 8.90 -23.33 -1.08
C GLY A 326 10.16 -22.47 -0.81
N ASP A 327 10.70 -21.90 -1.88
CA ASP A 327 12.08 -21.36 -1.92
C ASP A 327 12.25 -19.92 -1.39
N ASN A 328 11.22 -19.32 -0.79
CA ASN A 328 11.28 -17.93 -0.33
C ASN A 328 10.37 -17.72 0.88
N MET A 329 10.91 -17.86 2.10
CA MET A 329 10.29 -17.33 3.32
C MET A 329 11.10 -16.14 3.83
N GLY A 330 10.41 -15.06 4.19
CA GLY A 330 11.04 -13.90 4.83
C GLY A 330 10.82 -13.98 6.33
N ALA A 331 11.87 -14.10 7.13
CA ALA A 331 11.77 -13.74 8.55
C ALA A 331 11.39 -12.26 8.65
N ILE A 332 12.10 -11.42 7.90
CA ILE A 332 11.82 -9.99 7.75
C ILE A 332 11.97 -9.64 6.27
N HIS A 333 10.93 -9.05 5.68
CA HIS A 333 10.88 -8.65 4.27
C HIS A 333 10.65 -7.15 4.17
N ILE A 334 11.67 -6.43 3.72
CA ILE A 334 11.70 -4.96 3.67
C ILE A 334 11.43 -4.50 2.25
N LYS A 335 10.39 -3.69 2.10
CA LYS A 335 9.90 -3.16 0.84
C LYS A 335 9.70 -1.62 0.92
N THR A 336 10.35 -0.96 1.87
CA THR A 336 10.23 0.48 2.15
C THR A 336 11.54 1.09 2.64
N ASN A 337 11.61 2.41 2.74
CA ASN A 337 12.81 3.14 3.16
C ASN A 337 12.96 3.22 4.68
N ASP A 338 14.18 3.55 5.14
CA ASP A 338 14.47 3.96 6.51
C ASP A 338 14.01 2.95 7.58
N VAL A 339 14.45 1.71 7.39
CA VAL A 339 14.15 0.59 8.30
C VAL A 339 15.42 0.20 9.05
N VAL A 340 15.32 0.01 10.37
CA VAL A 340 16.36 -0.59 11.19
C VAL A 340 15.92 -1.99 11.60
N VAL A 341 16.75 -2.98 11.30
CA VAL A 341 16.62 -4.36 11.74
C VAL A 341 17.83 -4.72 12.60
N GLN A 342 17.64 -4.88 13.91
CA GLN A 342 18.78 -5.11 14.80
C GLN A 342 18.56 -6.11 15.92
N ASN A 343 19.63 -6.80 16.34
CA ASN A 343 19.61 -7.69 17.50
C ASN A 343 18.55 -8.80 17.44
N ASN A 344 18.07 -9.18 16.24
CA ASN A 344 17.10 -10.26 16.10
C ASN A 344 17.79 -11.62 16.06
N PHE A 345 17.11 -12.66 16.55
CA PHE A 345 17.53 -14.05 16.46
C PHE A 345 16.62 -14.83 15.52
N VAL A 346 17.17 -15.40 14.45
CA VAL A 346 16.43 -16.17 13.45
C VAL A 346 16.91 -17.62 13.45
N ASP A 347 16.03 -18.52 13.91
CA ASP A 347 16.19 -19.97 13.84
C ASP A 347 15.01 -20.58 13.05
N ALA A 348 14.94 -20.17 11.79
CA ALA A 348 13.85 -20.50 10.88
C ALA A 348 14.44 -20.99 9.56
N ALA A 349 14.34 -22.29 9.30
CA ALA A 349 14.91 -22.92 8.11
C ALA A 349 14.40 -22.25 6.82
N GLY A 350 15.30 -21.94 5.88
CA GLY A 350 14.96 -21.29 4.62
C GLY A 350 14.58 -19.80 4.71
N ALA A 351 14.59 -19.21 5.91
CA ALA A 351 14.16 -17.82 6.10
C ALA A 351 15.28 -16.81 5.84
N TRP A 352 14.91 -15.67 5.24
CA TRP A 352 15.81 -14.54 4.97
C TRP A 352 15.46 -13.31 5.82
N ILE A 353 16.46 -12.48 6.10
CA ILE A 353 16.26 -11.02 6.23
C ILE A 353 16.52 -10.42 4.86
N ALA A 354 15.47 -9.92 4.20
CA ALA A 354 15.55 -9.47 2.81
C ALA A 354 15.20 -7.99 2.67
N VAL A 355 16.14 -7.20 2.15
CA VAL A 355 15.83 -5.90 1.55
C VAL A 355 15.49 -6.14 0.09
N ARG A 356 14.21 -6.01 -0.22
CA ARG A 356 13.66 -6.29 -1.55
C ARG A 356 13.38 -5.00 -2.32
N HIS A 357 12.88 -3.98 -1.62
CA HIS A 357 12.77 -2.61 -2.10
C HIS A 357 13.17 -1.64 -0.98
N GLY A 358 13.35 -0.37 -1.34
CA GLY A 358 13.69 0.69 -0.40
C GLY A 358 15.16 1.12 -0.46
N ARG A 359 15.49 2.10 0.36
CA ARG A 359 16.82 2.68 0.56
C ARG A 359 17.08 2.90 2.04
N ASN A 360 18.35 3.03 2.41
CA ASN A 360 18.78 3.39 3.77
C ASN A 360 18.37 2.40 4.87
N ALA A 361 18.10 1.15 4.51
CA ALA A 361 17.92 0.09 5.51
C ALA A 361 19.23 -0.17 6.27
N LYS A 362 19.13 -0.40 7.58
CA LYS A 362 20.23 -0.78 8.47
C LYS A 362 19.97 -2.17 9.04
N ILE A 363 20.88 -3.10 8.85
CA ILE A 363 20.79 -4.50 9.32
C ILE A 363 21.99 -4.77 10.22
N ILE A 364 21.76 -4.75 11.53
CA ILE A 364 22.83 -4.62 12.54
C ILE A 364 22.75 -5.73 13.59
N SER A 365 23.85 -6.40 13.90
CA SER A 365 23.94 -7.30 15.07
C SER A 365 22.88 -8.40 15.12
N ASN A 366 22.37 -8.86 13.97
CA ASN A 366 21.42 -9.97 13.93
C ASN A 366 22.16 -11.31 13.97
N THR A 367 21.56 -12.30 14.61
CA THR A 367 22.06 -13.68 14.66
C THR A 367 21.11 -14.60 13.91
N MET A 368 21.62 -15.39 12.97
CA MET A 368 20.85 -16.34 12.19
C MET A 368 21.54 -17.72 12.20
N THR A 369 20.77 -18.79 12.39
CA THR A 369 21.33 -20.16 12.42
C THR A 369 21.71 -20.64 11.02
N GLN A 370 22.51 -21.71 10.93
CA GLN A 370 23.02 -22.26 9.67
C GLN A 370 21.93 -22.81 8.74
N GLN A 371 20.73 -23.05 9.26
CA GLN A 371 19.59 -23.52 8.48
C GLN A 371 18.84 -22.38 7.78
N THR A 372 19.12 -21.13 8.17
CA THR A 372 18.59 -19.95 7.52
C THR A 372 19.33 -19.67 6.22
N GLU A 373 18.77 -18.81 5.38
CA GLU A 373 19.41 -18.40 4.14
C GLU A 373 20.29 -17.14 4.27
N GLY A 374 20.24 -16.49 5.44
CA GLY A 374 21.01 -15.29 5.75
C GLY A 374 20.35 -13.99 5.30
N ILE A 375 21.17 -13.04 4.86
CA ILE A 375 20.75 -11.68 4.49
C ILE A 375 20.77 -11.51 2.96
N ARG A 376 19.68 -11.01 2.38
CA ARG A 376 19.59 -10.65 0.95
C ARG A 376 19.38 -9.14 0.81
N ILE A 377 20.20 -8.49 -0.01
CA ILE A 377 20.20 -7.02 -0.15
C ILE A 377 19.96 -6.65 -1.61
N MET A 378 18.97 -5.78 -1.82
CA MET A 378 18.69 -5.04 -3.06
C MET A 378 18.48 -3.57 -2.69
N GLY A 379 18.70 -2.65 -3.63
CA GLY A 379 18.54 -1.22 -3.38
C GLY A 379 19.82 -0.55 -2.88
N ASP A 380 19.72 0.73 -2.55
CA ASP A 380 20.86 1.62 -2.35
C ASP A 380 21.00 2.13 -0.91
N ASN A 381 22.25 2.47 -0.56
CA ASN A 381 22.64 3.15 0.68
C ASN A 381 22.34 2.34 1.95
N HIS A 382 22.50 1.02 1.90
CA HIS A 382 22.26 0.17 3.06
C HIS A 382 23.49 0.05 3.94
N GLU A 383 23.27 -0.14 5.24
CA GLU A 383 24.30 -0.46 6.23
C GLU A 383 24.05 -1.88 6.73
N VAL A 384 25.02 -2.78 6.57
CA VAL A 384 24.93 -4.15 7.08
C VAL A 384 26.18 -4.47 7.88
N ARG A 385 26.05 -4.52 9.20
CA ARG A 385 27.20 -4.70 10.09
C ARG A 385 26.97 -5.60 11.28
N ASP A 386 28.06 -6.18 11.76
CA ASP A 386 28.11 -6.97 13.01
C ASP A 386 27.15 -8.17 13.04
N ASN A 387 26.69 -8.66 11.88
CA ASN A 387 25.74 -9.77 11.84
C ASN A 387 26.45 -11.13 11.89
N GLN A 388 25.92 -12.05 12.69
CA GLN A 388 26.33 -13.46 12.74
C GLN A 388 25.37 -14.30 11.90
N VAL A 389 25.68 -14.50 10.62
CA VAL A 389 24.79 -15.12 9.62
C VAL A 389 25.53 -16.12 8.74
N PRO A 390 24.83 -17.12 8.16
CA PRO A 390 25.47 -18.09 7.27
C PRO A 390 25.87 -17.48 5.92
N ARG A 391 25.19 -16.41 5.50
CA ARG A 391 25.39 -15.78 4.18
C ARG A 391 24.93 -14.34 4.16
N ILE A 392 25.62 -13.53 3.36
CA ILE A 392 25.16 -12.20 2.92
C ILE A 392 25.22 -12.20 1.38
N ALA A 393 24.07 -12.01 0.73
CA ALA A 393 23.93 -11.95 -0.71
C ALA A 393 23.51 -10.55 -1.16
N ILE A 394 24.36 -9.89 -1.94
CA ILE A 394 24.09 -8.58 -2.53
C ILE A 394 23.68 -8.79 -3.98
N MET A 395 22.45 -8.44 -4.30
CA MET A 395 21.88 -8.62 -5.62
C MET A 395 22.24 -7.42 -6.51
N ALA A 396 22.98 -7.68 -7.58
CA ALA A 396 23.37 -6.69 -8.58
C ALA A 396 22.74 -7.02 -9.93
N GLY A 397 22.16 -6.02 -10.60
CA GLY A 397 21.54 -6.18 -11.91
C GLY A 397 20.36 -5.24 -12.13
N ASN A 398 19.93 -5.11 -13.38
CA ASN A 398 18.80 -4.27 -13.80
C ASN A 398 17.45 -5.00 -13.78
N THR A 399 17.39 -6.23 -13.29
CA THR A 399 16.15 -7.01 -13.26
C THR A 399 15.45 -6.78 -11.94
N THR A 400 14.23 -6.25 -12.01
CA THR A 400 13.32 -6.34 -10.90
C THR A 400 12.96 -7.82 -10.77
N MET A 401 13.00 -8.39 -9.57
CA MET A 401 12.43 -9.74 -9.37
C MET A 401 10.90 -9.72 -9.58
N ASP A 402 10.30 -8.53 -9.79
CA ASP A 402 8.90 -8.30 -10.10
C ASP A 402 8.74 -7.80 -11.55
N ASP A 403 9.34 -8.50 -12.53
CA ASP A 403 9.02 -8.30 -13.95
C ASP A 403 7.50 -8.46 -14.24
N PHE A 404 6.74 -8.97 -13.26
CA PHE A 404 5.27 -9.05 -13.28
C PHE A 404 4.54 -7.71 -13.12
N ASP A 405 5.15 -6.67 -12.50
CA ASP A 405 4.43 -5.42 -12.16
C ASP A 405 4.66 -4.25 -13.14
N GLY A 406 5.53 -4.44 -14.13
CA GLY A 406 5.93 -3.37 -15.05
C GLY A 406 6.70 -2.25 -14.35
N ASP A 407 7.39 -2.60 -13.25
CA ASP A 407 8.24 -1.69 -12.49
C ASP A 407 9.45 -1.24 -13.34
N PRO A 408 9.89 0.01 -13.19
CA PRO A 408 11.14 0.44 -13.82
C PRO A 408 12.31 -0.40 -13.30
N PRO A 409 13.35 -0.66 -14.12
CA PRO A 409 14.52 -1.41 -13.68
C PRO A 409 15.10 -0.77 -12.42
N TYR A 410 15.23 -1.56 -11.35
CA TYR A 410 15.78 -1.06 -10.09
C TYR A 410 17.24 -0.66 -10.30
N PRO A 411 17.69 0.44 -9.68
CA PRO A 411 19.12 0.70 -9.61
C PRO A 411 19.81 -0.48 -8.95
N VAL A 412 20.87 -0.96 -9.61
CA VAL A 412 21.85 -1.88 -9.03
C VAL A 412 22.23 -1.38 -7.65
N ALA A 413 22.29 -2.28 -6.66
CA ALA A 413 22.65 -1.93 -5.30
C ALA A 413 23.97 -1.14 -5.24
N ARG A 414 23.91 0.09 -4.72
CA ARG A 414 25.06 1.00 -4.56
C ARG A 414 25.23 1.42 -3.11
N ASN A 415 26.45 1.82 -2.77
CA ASN A 415 26.80 2.41 -1.48
C ASN A 415 26.36 1.53 -0.30
N ILE A 416 26.61 0.23 -0.41
CA ILE A 416 26.37 -0.70 0.70
C ILE A 416 27.61 -0.64 1.60
N GLN A 417 27.40 -0.22 2.85
CA GLN A 417 28.41 -0.22 3.90
C GLN A 417 28.39 -1.58 4.59
N LEU A 418 29.53 -2.26 4.61
CA LEU A 418 29.68 -3.61 5.16
C LEU A 418 30.86 -3.64 6.12
N SER A 419 30.63 -4.06 7.37
CA SER A 419 31.67 -4.18 8.40
C SER A 419 31.32 -5.19 9.49
N GLY A 420 32.31 -5.86 10.09
CA GLY A 420 32.10 -6.70 11.30
C GLY A 420 31.21 -7.94 11.15
N ASN A 421 30.78 -8.32 9.93
CA ASN A 421 29.92 -9.47 9.71
C ASN A 421 30.71 -10.80 9.78
N SER A 422 30.07 -11.88 10.23
CA SER A 422 30.71 -13.20 10.37
C SER A 422 31.09 -13.87 9.04
N VAL A 423 30.62 -13.33 7.91
CA VAL A 423 30.88 -13.85 6.57
C VAL A 423 31.14 -12.70 5.60
N ALA A 424 32.01 -12.94 4.62
CA ALA A 424 32.20 -12.01 3.52
C ALA A 424 30.94 -11.96 2.63
N PRO A 425 30.56 -10.78 2.13
CA PRO A 425 29.42 -10.62 1.22
C PRO A 425 29.69 -11.32 -0.12
N GLN A 426 28.65 -11.95 -0.68
CA GLN A 426 28.66 -12.50 -2.03
C GLN A 426 27.84 -11.61 -2.96
N VAL A 427 28.45 -11.14 -4.04
CA VAL A 427 27.73 -10.42 -5.10
C VAL A 427 27.08 -11.45 -6.01
N VAL A 428 25.76 -11.40 -6.11
CA VAL A 428 24.96 -12.28 -6.96
C VAL A 428 24.43 -11.45 -8.11
N CYS A 429 24.90 -11.75 -9.32
CA CYS A 429 24.47 -11.08 -10.54
C CYS A 429 23.18 -11.71 -11.09
N TRP A 430 22.17 -10.89 -11.34
CA TRP A 430 20.96 -11.30 -12.07
C TRP A 430 20.89 -10.56 -13.41
N GLY A 431 21.12 -11.29 -14.50
CA GLY A 431 21.16 -10.75 -15.86
C GLY A 431 22.47 -10.02 -16.20
N ASN A 432 22.36 -8.91 -16.96
CA ASN A 432 23.52 -8.10 -17.32
C ASN A 432 24.03 -7.33 -16.10
N CYS A 433 25.13 -7.80 -15.52
CA CYS A 433 25.79 -7.14 -14.40
C CYS A 433 26.60 -5.93 -14.91
N PRO A 434 26.28 -4.68 -14.51
CA PRO A 434 27.18 -3.58 -14.76
C PRO A 434 28.48 -3.81 -13.99
N LEU A 435 29.61 -3.70 -14.68
CA LEU A 435 30.92 -4.20 -14.26
C LEU A 435 31.55 -3.51 -13.03
N ASN A 436 30.86 -2.67 -12.26
CA ASN A 436 31.44 -2.01 -11.09
C ASN A 436 30.37 -1.52 -10.09
N PRO A 437 29.76 -2.41 -9.28
CA PRO A 437 29.12 -1.95 -8.06
C PRO A 437 30.17 -1.37 -7.10
N THR A 438 30.00 -0.11 -6.69
CA THR A 438 30.86 0.52 -5.69
C THR A 438 30.44 0.03 -4.32
N PHE A 439 31.15 -0.95 -3.79
CA PHE A 439 31.02 -1.39 -2.39
C PHE A 439 32.08 -0.71 -1.54
N VAL A 440 31.67 -0.11 -0.43
CA VAL A 440 32.60 0.35 0.60
C VAL A 440 32.62 -0.75 1.65
N VAL A 441 33.62 -1.63 1.54
CA VAL A 441 33.87 -2.69 2.52
C VAL A 441 34.91 -2.14 3.48
N GLU A 442 34.46 -1.72 4.67
CA GLU A 442 35.35 -1.31 5.75
C GLU A 442 35.50 -2.54 6.65
N ASP A 443 36.71 -3.11 6.67
CA ASP A 443 37.08 -4.24 7.54
C ASP A 443 36.39 -5.58 7.20
N ALA A 444 36.73 -6.16 6.04
CA ALA A 444 36.49 -7.59 5.79
C ALA A 444 37.60 -8.45 6.44
N LEU A 445 37.18 -9.23 7.45
CA LEU A 445 37.92 -10.18 8.30
C LEU A 445 38.71 -9.58 9.47
#